data_AF-A0A1U7MRJ3-F1
#
_entry.id   AF-A0A1U7MRJ3-F1
#
_cell.length_a   1.000
_cell.length_b   1.000
_cell.length_c   1.000
_cell.angle_alpha   90.00
_cell.angle_beta   90.00
_cell.angle_gamma   90.00
#
_symmetry.space_group_name_H-M   'P 1'
#
loop_
_entity.id
_entity.type
_entity.pdbx_description
1 polymer ?
#
loop_
_entity_poly.entity_id
_entity_poly.type
_entity_poly.pdbx_seq_one_letter_code
_entity_poly.pdbx_strand_id
1 'polypeptide(L)'
;MPTASAVAPLARPGRTVRSAAAATLRPAAASTLAPAWLHGTPGPAQVVAVFDVAVYLRRGQDVLPLLAPEALALPGGLRVADRAHLDVLELTVGDEVSVGHGQVVARAGGLVVRRTWRPQRVPSADLSPDARATALAAIAGRTRIEDDLGPVLADLATGLVADLGRAPTTATQPVAPRPAPPPPAASSGSDPA
;
A
#
# COMPACT_ATOMS: atom_id res chain seq x y z
N MET A 1 -2.46 56.37 10.26
CA MET A 1 -2.48 54.96 10.71
C MET A 1 -3.25 54.14 9.69
N PRO A 2 -2.70 53.04 9.16
CA PRO A 2 -3.22 52.35 7.98
C PRO A 2 -4.39 51.42 8.33
N THR A 3 -5.44 51.47 7.52
CA THR A 3 -6.57 50.53 7.53
C THR A 3 -6.15 49.23 6.85
N ALA A 4 -6.24 48.11 7.58
CA ALA A 4 -5.98 46.78 7.04
C ALA A 4 -7.08 46.41 6.01
N SER A 5 -6.64 46.22 4.77
CA SER A 5 -7.46 45.72 3.67
C SER A 5 -7.66 44.21 3.83
N ALA A 6 -8.89 43.78 4.11
CA ALA A 6 -9.24 42.38 4.16
C ALA A 6 -9.47 41.86 2.73
N VAL A 7 -8.49 41.12 2.19
CA VAL A 7 -8.64 40.35 0.96
C VAL A 7 -9.48 39.13 1.28
N ALA A 8 -10.73 39.12 0.82
CA ALA A 8 -11.60 37.96 0.89
C ALA A 8 -11.03 36.83 -0.01
N PRO A 9 -10.93 35.58 0.48
CA PRO A 9 -10.55 34.47 -0.36
C PRO A 9 -11.65 34.23 -1.41
N LEU A 10 -11.26 34.27 -2.70
CA LEU A 10 -12.10 33.86 -3.81
C LEU A 10 -12.45 32.39 -3.61
N ALA A 11 -13.69 32.12 -3.19
CA ALA A 11 -14.23 30.77 -3.17
C ALA A 11 -14.19 30.23 -4.61
N ARG A 12 -13.29 29.27 -4.87
CA ARG A 12 -13.33 28.51 -6.12
C ARG A 12 -14.66 27.76 -6.15
N PRO A 13 -15.50 27.93 -7.18
CA PRO A 13 -16.72 27.15 -7.29
C PRO A 13 -16.32 25.67 -7.39
N GLY A 14 -16.75 24.89 -6.41
CA GLY A 14 -16.71 23.44 -6.45
C GLY A 14 -17.44 23.00 -7.72
N ARG A 15 -16.67 22.47 -8.67
CA ARG A 15 -17.20 21.89 -9.89
C ARG A 15 -17.98 20.65 -9.49
N THR A 16 -19.30 20.80 -9.42
CA THR A 16 -20.23 19.72 -9.10
C THR A 16 -19.99 18.55 -10.06
N VAL A 17 -19.67 17.39 -9.49
CA VAL A 17 -19.53 16.13 -10.23
C VAL A 17 -20.91 15.80 -10.80
N ARG A 18 -21.07 16.03 -12.11
CA ARG A 18 -22.20 15.49 -12.86
C ARG A 18 -22.20 13.98 -12.64
N SER A 19 -23.31 13.45 -12.11
CA SER A 19 -23.54 12.01 -11.99
C SER A 19 -23.17 11.32 -13.31
N ALA A 20 -22.20 10.42 -13.26
CA ALA A 20 -21.66 9.75 -14.44
C ALA A 20 -22.77 8.92 -15.09
N ALA A 21 -23.18 9.33 -16.31
CA ALA A 21 -23.90 8.45 -17.21
C ALA A 21 -23.07 7.16 -17.37
N ALA A 22 -23.70 6.01 -17.14
CA ALA A 22 -23.14 4.66 -17.06
C ALA A 22 -21.72 4.51 -17.66
N ALA A 23 -20.71 4.85 -16.86
CA ALA A 23 -19.32 4.64 -17.25
C ALA A 23 -19.09 3.14 -17.44
N THR A 24 -18.54 2.74 -18.58
CA THR A 24 -18.18 1.34 -18.81
C THR A 24 -17.09 0.94 -17.82
N LEU A 25 -17.40 0.00 -16.92
CA LEU A 25 -16.47 -0.43 -15.87
C LEU A 25 -15.54 -1.53 -16.39
N ARG A 26 -14.24 -1.26 -16.40
CA ARG A 26 -13.19 -2.24 -16.74
C ARG A 26 -12.74 -3.03 -15.51
N PRO A 27 -12.39 -4.32 -15.65
CA PRO A 27 -12.02 -5.15 -14.52
C PRO A 27 -10.64 -4.77 -13.94
N ALA A 28 -10.54 -4.84 -12.62
CA ALA A 28 -9.30 -4.63 -11.86
C ALA A 28 -9.20 -5.59 -10.66
N ALA A 29 -8.01 -5.66 -10.07
CA ALA A 29 -7.64 -6.51 -8.95
C ALA A 29 -7.19 -5.69 -7.75
N ALA A 30 -7.91 -5.77 -6.63
CA ALA A 30 -7.53 -5.04 -5.42
C ALA A 30 -6.53 -5.85 -4.58
N SER A 31 -5.53 -5.17 -4.00
CA SER A 31 -4.74 -5.73 -2.91
C SER A 31 -5.61 -5.88 -1.67
N THR A 32 -5.38 -6.92 -0.85
CA THR A 32 -5.99 -7.00 0.51
C THR A 32 -5.51 -5.88 1.44
N LEU A 33 -4.47 -5.14 1.07
CA LEU A 33 -3.93 -3.99 1.81
C LEU A 33 -4.41 -2.65 1.23
N ALA A 34 -5.34 -2.66 0.27
CA ALA A 34 -5.90 -1.43 -0.25
C ALA A 34 -6.64 -0.66 0.85
N PRO A 35 -6.69 0.68 0.79
CA PRO A 35 -7.42 1.48 1.77
C PRO A 35 -8.88 1.05 1.90
N ALA A 36 -9.40 1.02 3.13
CA ALA A 36 -10.76 0.53 3.43
C ALA A 36 -11.85 1.27 2.63
N TRP A 37 -11.61 2.54 2.30
CA TRP A 37 -12.53 3.36 1.52
C TRP A 37 -12.70 2.93 0.07
N LEU A 38 -11.83 2.05 -0.47
CA LEU A 38 -12.06 1.42 -1.77
C LEU A 38 -13.34 0.57 -1.76
N HIS A 39 -13.61 -0.13 -0.66
CA HIS A 39 -14.77 -1.03 -0.54
C HIS A 39 -15.93 -0.42 0.26
N GLY A 40 -15.72 0.72 0.91
CA GLY A 40 -16.74 1.46 1.65
C GLY A 40 -17.68 2.28 0.77
N THR A 41 -18.38 3.22 1.39
CA THR A 41 -19.30 4.14 0.70
C THR A 41 -18.56 4.98 -0.36
N PRO A 42 -19.14 5.17 -1.56
CA PRO A 42 -18.61 6.07 -2.57
C PRO A 42 -18.40 7.47 -2.03
N GLY A 43 -17.22 8.01 -2.32
CA GLY A 43 -16.85 9.37 -1.99
C GLY A 43 -15.82 9.92 -2.96
N PRO A 44 -15.45 11.19 -2.84
CA PRO A 44 -14.44 11.81 -3.69
C PRO A 44 -13.03 11.34 -3.31
N ALA A 45 -12.17 11.17 -4.30
CA ALA A 45 -10.71 11.03 -4.14
C ALA A 45 -10.03 11.89 -5.22
N GLN A 46 -8.91 12.50 -4.87
CA GLN A 46 -8.18 13.41 -5.76
C GLN A 46 -7.05 12.66 -6.48
N VAL A 47 -6.90 12.89 -7.78
CA VAL A 47 -5.71 12.46 -8.53
C VAL A 47 -4.53 13.33 -8.12
N VAL A 48 -3.51 12.75 -7.49
CA VAL A 48 -2.34 13.49 -7.00
C VAL A 48 -1.09 13.28 -7.86
N ALA A 49 -1.03 12.19 -8.63
CA ALA A 49 0.03 11.96 -9.59
C ALA A 49 -0.46 11.05 -10.72
N VAL A 50 0.07 11.29 -11.93
CA VAL A 50 -0.19 10.49 -13.13
C VAL A 50 1.15 10.19 -13.78
N PHE A 51 1.39 8.92 -14.06
CA PHE A 51 2.56 8.40 -14.75
C PHE A 51 2.12 7.45 -15.85
N ASP A 52 3.05 7.07 -16.72
CA ASP A 52 2.80 6.14 -17.83
C ASP A 52 2.16 4.81 -17.40
N VAL A 53 2.55 4.27 -16.25
CA VAL A 53 2.12 2.95 -15.78
C VAL A 53 1.34 3.00 -14.47
N ALA A 54 1.12 4.19 -13.91
CA ALA A 54 0.46 4.33 -12.60
C ALA A 54 -0.27 5.66 -12.42
N VAL A 55 -1.39 5.61 -11.69
CA VAL A 55 -2.12 6.80 -11.23
C VAL A 55 -2.27 6.71 -9.72
N TYR A 56 -2.11 7.82 -9.02
CA TYR A 56 -2.22 7.86 -7.55
C TYR A 56 -3.42 8.69 -7.14
N LEU A 57 -4.33 8.07 -6.40
CA LEU A 57 -5.52 8.70 -5.85
C LEU A 57 -5.34 8.94 -4.35
N ARG A 58 -5.73 10.11 -3.84
CA ARG A 58 -5.66 10.46 -2.43
C ARG A 58 -7.04 10.72 -1.85
N ARG A 59 -7.32 10.18 -0.67
CA ARG A 59 -8.44 10.57 0.19
C ARG A 59 -7.94 10.70 1.63
N GLY A 60 -7.98 11.91 2.18
CA GLY A 60 -7.33 12.18 3.47
C GLY A 60 -5.82 11.95 3.36
N GLN A 61 -5.28 11.12 4.25
CA GLN A 61 -3.86 10.74 4.27
C GLN A 61 -3.58 9.45 3.48
N ASP A 62 -4.62 8.73 3.07
CA ASP A 62 -4.48 7.45 2.38
C ASP A 62 -4.31 7.66 0.87
N VAL A 63 -3.47 6.82 0.27
CA VAL A 63 -3.23 6.77 -1.17
C VAL A 63 -3.63 5.41 -1.73
N LEU A 64 -4.37 5.41 -2.83
CA LEU A 64 -4.68 4.24 -3.63
C LEU A 64 -3.97 4.36 -4.99
N PRO A 65 -2.91 3.58 -5.21
CA PRO A 65 -2.29 3.45 -6.53
C PRO A 65 -3.17 2.61 -7.47
N LEU A 66 -3.39 3.10 -8.68
CA LEU A 66 -3.93 2.34 -9.82
C LEU A 66 -2.74 1.95 -10.70
N LEU A 67 -2.58 0.67 -10.98
CA LEU A 67 -1.33 0.12 -11.51
C LEU A 67 -1.57 -0.67 -12.79
N ALA A 68 -0.86 -0.31 -13.86
CA ALA A 68 -0.75 -1.11 -15.07
C ALA A 68 0.07 -2.41 -14.80
N PRO A 69 0.03 -3.42 -15.68
CA PRO A 69 0.76 -4.67 -15.51
C PRO A 69 2.27 -4.49 -15.28
N GLU A 70 2.87 -3.48 -15.93
CA GLU A 70 4.30 -3.18 -15.94
C GLU A 70 4.76 -2.38 -14.71
N ALA A 71 3.81 -1.81 -13.95
CA ALA A 71 4.15 -1.06 -12.75
C ALA A 71 4.70 -1.98 -11.66
N LEU A 72 5.59 -1.42 -10.83
CA LEU A 72 6.03 -2.08 -9.61
C LEU A 72 4.80 -2.43 -8.75
N ALA A 73 4.68 -3.70 -8.36
CA ALA A 73 3.54 -4.16 -7.58
C ALA A 73 3.59 -3.58 -6.17
N LEU A 74 2.77 -2.57 -5.90
CA LEU A 74 2.71 -1.94 -4.58
C LEU A 74 1.71 -2.66 -3.66
N PRO A 75 2.10 -2.98 -2.41
CA PRO A 75 1.20 -3.56 -1.41
C PRO A 75 0.15 -2.51 -1.01
N GLY A 76 -1.00 -2.54 -1.70
CA GLY A 76 -2.10 -1.57 -1.49
C GLY A 76 -2.73 -1.04 -2.78
N GLY A 77 -2.16 -1.38 -3.93
CA GLY A 77 -2.67 -0.93 -5.23
C GLY A 77 -3.85 -1.72 -5.78
N LEU A 78 -4.54 -1.07 -6.72
CA LEU A 78 -5.51 -1.65 -7.63
C LEU A 78 -4.83 -1.93 -8.98
N ARG A 79 -4.71 -3.20 -9.38
CA ARG A 79 -4.03 -3.58 -10.63
C ARG A 79 -5.03 -3.80 -11.76
N VAL A 80 -4.77 -3.25 -12.93
CA VAL A 80 -5.51 -3.56 -14.16
C VAL A 80 -4.82 -4.66 -14.95
N ALA A 81 -5.55 -5.26 -15.90
CA ALA A 81 -5.00 -6.30 -16.78
C ALA A 81 -4.23 -5.73 -17.99
N ASP A 82 -4.52 -4.49 -18.37
CA ASP A 82 -3.96 -3.80 -19.54
C ASP A 82 -3.81 -2.31 -19.21
N ARG A 83 -2.71 -1.68 -19.62
CA ARG A 83 -2.50 -0.23 -19.51
C ARG A 83 -3.67 0.57 -20.09
N ALA A 84 -4.27 0.12 -21.19
CA ALA A 84 -5.41 0.78 -21.82
C ALA A 84 -6.61 0.97 -20.86
N HIS A 85 -6.73 0.16 -19.80
CA HIS A 85 -7.77 0.35 -18.78
C HIS A 85 -7.52 1.57 -17.89
N LEU A 86 -6.28 2.03 -17.73
CA LEU A 86 -6.00 3.31 -17.06
C LEU A 86 -6.24 4.48 -18.02
N ASP A 87 -5.85 4.34 -19.29
CA ASP A 87 -5.96 5.40 -20.29
C ASP A 87 -7.42 5.83 -20.52
N VAL A 88 -8.38 4.90 -20.49
CA VAL A 88 -9.83 5.21 -20.63
C VAL A 88 -10.40 6.07 -19.50
N LEU A 89 -9.67 6.25 -18.40
CA LEU A 89 -10.12 7.12 -17.31
C LEU A 89 -9.85 8.60 -17.62
N GLU A 90 -8.98 8.89 -18.60
CA GLU A 90 -8.58 10.24 -19.04
C GLU A 90 -8.20 11.18 -17.86
N LEU A 91 -7.46 10.64 -16.88
CA LEU A 91 -7.16 11.35 -15.64
C LEU A 91 -6.00 12.31 -15.77
N THR A 92 -6.17 13.50 -15.20
CA THR A 92 -5.13 14.51 -15.00
C THR A 92 -4.94 14.79 -13.51
N VAL A 93 -3.74 15.21 -13.11
CA VAL A 93 -3.48 15.68 -11.73
C VAL A 93 -4.47 16.79 -11.35
N GLY A 94 -5.10 16.64 -10.19
CA GLY A 94 -6.11 17.56 -9.67
C GLY A 94 -7.55 17.13 -9.94
N ASP A 95 -7.78 16.15 -10.83
CA ASP A 95 -9.12 15.61 -11.06
C ASP A 95 -9.70 14.95 -9.81
N GLU A 96 -11.01 15.00 -9.68
CA GLU A 96 -11.77 14.29 -8.66
C GLU A 96 -12.44 13.06 -9.28
N VAL A 97 -12.27 11.91 -8.63
CA VAL A 97 -12.89 10.64 -9.00
C VAL A 97 -13.73 10.12 -7.84
N SER A 98 -14.81 9.41 -8.16
CA SER A 98 -15.62 8.73 -7.15
C SER A 98 -15.03 7.34 -6.87
N VAL A 99 -14.78 7.02 -5.60
CA VAL A 99 -14.28 5.70 -5.20
C VAL A 99 -15.06 5.14 -4.03
N GLY A 100 -15.44 3.88 -4.14
CA GLY A 100 -16.17 3.11 -3.14
C GLY A 100 -16.82 1.88 -3.80
N HIS A 101 -17.38 0.98 -3.00
CA HIS A 101 -17.99 -0.28 -3.46
C HIS A 101 -17.09 -1.12 -4.39
N GLY A 102 -15.77 -1.02 -4.24
CA GLY A 102 -14.81 -1.66 -5.13
C GLY A 102 -14.78 -1.05 -6.53
N GLN A 103 -15.15 0.22 -6.70
CA GLN A 103 -15.17 0.90 -7.99
C GLN A 103 -14.38 2.21 -7.92
N VAL A 104 -13.74 2.56 -9.04
CA VAL A 104 -13.16 3.88 -9.28
C VAL A 104 -13.86 4.44 -10.51
N VAL A 105 -14.61 5.53 -10.37
CA VAL A 105 -15.41 6.12 -11.44
C VAL A 105 -14.89 7.52 -11.71
N ALA A 106 -14.40 7.72 -12.94
CA ALA A 106 -13.97 8.99 -13.47
C ALA A 106 -15.02 9.52 -14.47
N ARG A 107 -14.78 10.71 -15.02
CA ARG A 107 -15.66 11.29 -16.05
C ARG A 107 -15.72 10.46 -17.33
N ALA A 108 -14.57 9.93 -17.78
CA ALA A 108 -14.45 9.24 -19.07
C ALA A 108 -14.65 7.71 -18.98
N GLY A 109 -14.57 7.12 -17.78
CA GLY A 109 -14.63 5.68 -17.61
C GLY A 109 -14.61 5.25 -16.15
N GLY A 110 -14.49 3.95 -15.91
CA GLY A 110 -14.32 3.44 -14.56
C GLY A 110 -13.68 2.06 -14.48
N LEU A 111 -13.26 1.73 -13.26
CA LEU A 111 -12.70 0.44 -12.89
C LEU A 111 -13.60 -0.22 -11.86
N VAL A 112 -13.66 -1.55 -11.89
CA VAL A 112 -14.35 -2.36 -10.90
C VAL A 112 -13.47 -3.51 -10.44
N VAL A 113 -13.36 -3.67 -9.13
CA VAL A 113 -12.68 -4.78 -8.49
C VAL A 113 -13.48 -6.05 -8.80
N ARG A 114 -12.85 -6.99 -9.52
CA ARG A 114 -13.42 -8.31 -9.82
C ARG A 114 -12.68 -9.45 -9.13
N ARG A 115 -11.45 -9.18 -8.66
CA ARG A 115 -10.62 -10.15 -7.97
C ARG A 115 -9.80 -9.44 -6.90
N THR A 116 -9.34 -10.22 -5.94
CA THR A 116 -8.44 -9.75 -4.89
C THR A 116 -7.11 -10.48 -5.03
N TRP A 117 -5.99 -9.78 -4.88
CA TRP A 117 -4.67 -10.38 -4.82
C TRP A 117 -4.08 -10.18 -3.41
N ARG A 118 -3.35 -11.17 -2.93
CA ARG A 118 -2.66 -11.12 -1.64
C ARG A 118 -1.16 -10.98 -1.90
N PRO A 119 -0.50 -9.93 -1.38
CA PRO A 119 0.95 -9.86 -1.41
C PRO A 119 1.57 -11.10 -0.75
N GLN A 120 2.61 -11.65 -1.35
CA GLN A 120 3.37 -12.74 -0.75
C GLN A 120 4.03 -12.22 0.53
N ARG A 121 3.90 -12.97 1.63
CA ARG A 121 4.66 -12.67 2.85
C ARG A 121 6.13 -12.93 2.58
N VAL A 122 6.95 -11.90 2.77
CA VAL A 122 8.41 -12.04 2.74
C VAL A 122 8.83 -12.65 4.07
N PRO A 123 9.61 -13.75 4.09
CA PRO A 123 10.17 -14.28 5.32
C PRO A 123 10.93 -13.19 6.07
N SER A 124 10.54 -12.93 7.31
CA SER A 124 11.30 -12.05 8.20
C SER A 124 12.48 -12.83 8.75
N ALA A 125 13.70 -12.36 8.49
CA ALA A 125 14.86 -12.78 9.24
C ALA A 125 14.92 -11.94 10.51
N ASP A 126 15.01 -12.58 11.67
CA ASP A 126 15.36 -11.88 12.90
C ASP A 126 16.80 -11.38 12.74
N LEU A 127 16.93 -10.08 12.48
CA LEU A 127 18.23 -9.42 12.50
C LEU A 127 18.67 -9.33 13.96
N SER A 128 19.92 -9.70 14.25
CA SER A 128 20.51 -9.37 15.54
C SER A 128 20.43 -7.85 15.76
N PRO A 129 20.36 -7.37 17.02
CA PRO A 129 20.33 -5.94 17.30
C PRO A 129 21.43 -5.16 16.57
N ASP A 130 22.64 -5.72 16.48
CA ASP A 130 23.77 -5.13 15.77
C ASP A 130 23.57 -5.10 14.24
N ALA A 131 23.05 -6.17 13.64
CA ALA A 131 22.72 -6.20 12.21
C ALA A 131 21.60 -5.20 11.88
N ARG A 132 20.62 -5.04 12.78
CA ARG A 132 19.53 -4.06 12.65
C ARG A 132 20.07 -2.64 12.75
N ALA A 133 20.94 -2.35 13.73
CA ALA A 133 21.57 -1.04 13.90
C ALA A 133 22.45 -0.69 12.69
N THR A 134 23.21 -1.66 12.17
CA THR A 134 24.06 -1.50 10.98
C THR A 134 23.23 -1.23 9.73
N ALA A 135 22.13 -1.97 9.53
CA ALA A 135 21.23 -1.75 8.40
C ALA A 135 20.56 -0.36 8.46
N LEU A 136 20.11 0.06 9.64
CA LEU A 136 19.52 1.39 9.85
C LEU A 136 20.54 2.50 9.59
N ALA A 137 21.77 2.37 10.12
CA ALA A 137 22.84 3.32 9.86
C ALA A 137 23.22 3.38 8.38
N ALA A 138 23.21 2.25 7.68
CA ALA A 138 23.47 2.18 6.23
C ALA A 138 22.36 2.82 5.40
N ILE A 139 21.10 2.73 5.84
CA ILE A 139 19.95 3.41 5.20
C ILE A 139 20.05 4.91 5.45
N ALA A 140 20.27 5.33 6.69
CA ALA A 140 20.41 6.73 7.08
C ALA A 140 21.62 7.40 6.38
N GLY A 141 22.73 6.66 6.23
CA GLY A 141 23.93 7.13 5.53
C GLY A 141 23.83 7.13 4.00
N ARG A 142 22.74 6.60 3.42
CA ARG A 142 22.56 6.52 1.96
C ARG A 142 21.77 7.69 1.36
N THR A 143 21.36 8.67 2.15
CA THR A 143 20.27 9.54 1.71
C THR A 143 20.56 11.04 1.76
N ARG A 144 20.71 11.63 0.56
CA ARG A 144 20.05 12.90 0.18
C ARG A 144 18.51 12.74 0.22
N ILE A 145 17.96 12.35 1.36
CA ILE A 145 16.52 12.32 1.65
C ILE A 145 16.36 13.12 2.95
N GLU A 146 16.72 14.41 2.88
CA GLU A 146 16.92 15.21 4.08
C GLU A 146 15.64 15.93 4.56
N ASP A 147 14.63 16.11 3.72
CA ASP A 147 13.58 17.06 4.07
C ASP A 147 12.35 16.47 4.80
N ASP A 148 11.96 15.21 4.57
CA ASP A 148 10.68 14.68 5.11
C ASP A 148 10.80 13.51 6.11
N LEU A 149 11.98 12.87 6.23
CA LEU A 149 12.17 11.65 7.03
C LEU A 149 12.86 11.87 8.38
N GLY A 150 13.42 13.07 8.62
CA GLY A 150 14.12 13.39 9.86
C GLY A 150 13.36 13.05 11.15
N PRO A 151 12.07 13.43 11.28
CA PRO A 151 11.28 13.12 12.49
C PRO A 151 11.02 11.63 12.67
N VAL A 152 10.72 10.91 11.58
CA VAL A 152 10.42 9.48 11.60
C VAL A 152 11.67 8.66 11.95
N LEU A 153 12.84 9.07 11.43
CA LEU A 153 14.12 8.46 11.77
C LEU A 153 14.51 8.72 13.23
N ALA A 154 14.22 9.91 13.77
CA ALA A 154 14.45 10.24 15.17
C ALA A 154 13.56 9.41 16.12
N ASP A 155 12.27 9.23 15.79
CA ASP A 155 11.35 8.39 16.55
C ASP A 155 11.76 6.92 16.53
N LEU A 156 12.18 6.40 15.37
CA LEU A 156 12.69 5.04 15.24
C LEU A 156 14.00 4.82 16.01
N ALA A 157 14.91 5.80 15.99
CA ALA A 157 16.15 5.74 16.77
C ALA A 157 15.86 5.75 18.28
N THR A 158 14.89 6.56 18.73
CA THR A 158 14.48 6.64 20.14
C THR A 158 13.84 5.33 20.61
N GLY A 159 12.99 4.72 19.78
CA GLY A 159 12.41 3.40 20.06
C GLY A 159 13.47 2.29 20.15
N LEU A 160 14.49 2.34 19.29
CA LEU A 160 15.59 1.36 19.31
C LEU A 160 16.46 1.50 20.57
N VAL A 161 16.73 2.72 21.03
CA VAL A 161 17.47 2.98 22.28
C VAL A 161 16.68 2.50 23.51
N ALA A 162 15.36 2.68 23.50
CA ALA A 162 14.48 2.17 24.57
C ALA A 162 14.46 0.64 24.64
N ASP A 163 14.46 -0.04 23.49
CA ASP A 163 14.53 -1.51 23.41
C ASP A 163 15.91 -2.06 23.80
N LEU A 164 16.99 -1.38 23.41
CA LEU A 164 18.36 -1.75 23.82
C LEU A 164 18.62 -1.52 25.32
N GLY A 165 17.90 -0.58 25.96
CA GLY A 165 17.95 -0.33 27.40
C GLY A 165 17.18 -1.36 28.23
N ARG A 166 16.26 -2.12 27.63
CA ARG A 166 15.62 -3.28 28.27
C ARG A 166 16.41 -4.54 27.92
N ALA A 167 17.47 -4.81 28.68
CA ALA A 167 18.06 -6.14 28.68
C ALA A 167 16.97 -7.17 29.03
N PRO A 168 16.68 -8.19 28.20
CA PRO A 168 15.84 -9.29 28.62
C PRO A 168 16.59 -10.06 29.69
N THR A 169 16.01 -10.18 30.88
CA THR A 169 16.38 -11.21 31.85
C THR A 169 16.12 -12.56 31.19
N THR A 170 17.18 -13.18 30.66
CA THR A 170 17.17 -14.51 30.09
C THR A 170 16.85 -15.53 31.18
N ALA A 171 15.57 -15.83 31.36
CA ALA A 171 15.16 -17.13 31.87
C ALA A 171 15.27 -18.13 30.71
N THR A 172 16.41 -18.81 30.63
CA THR A 172 16.62 -19.95 29.74
C THR A 172 15.61 -21.04 30.11
N GLN A 173 14.52 -21.16 29.35
CA GLN A 173 13.74 -22.40 29.36
C GLN A 173 14.48 -23.45 28.54
N PRO A 174 14.71 -24.66 29.09
CA PRO A 174 15.27 -25.75 28.31
C PRO A 174 14.27 -26.19 27.25
N VAL A 175 14.68 -26.09 25.97
CA VAL A 175 13.96 -26.65 24.83
C VAL A 175 13.94 -28.16 24.99
N ALA A 176 12.75 -28.74 25.20
CA ALA A 176 12.56 -30.18 25.18
C ALA A 176 12.88 -30.71 23.77
N PRO A 177 13.63 -31.82 23.64
CA PRO A 177 13.99 -32.38 22.34
C PRO A 177 12.73 -32.82 21.59
N ARG A 178 12.68 -32.43 20.32
CA ARG A 178 11.63 -32.79 19.36
C ARG A 178 11.52 -34.32 19.26
N PRO A 179 10.32 -34.91 19.41
CA PRO A 179 10.14 -36.35 19.26
C PRO A 179 10.49 -36.79 17.83
N ALA A 180 11.18 -37.91 17.73
CA ALA A 180 11.61 -38.49 16.46
C ALA A 180 10.41 -38.88 15.59
N PRO A 181 10.51 -38.75 14.25
CA PRO A 181 9.46 -39.19 13.35
C PRO A 181 9.28 -40.72 13.44
N PRO A 182 8.03 -41.23 13.30
CA PRO A 182 7.77 -42.65 13.30
C PRO A 182 8.43 -43.34 12.09
N PRO A 183 8.84 -44.61 12.23
CA PRO A 183 9.44 -45.36 11.14
C PRO A 183 8.42 -45.57 10.00
N PRO A 184 8.90 -45.64 8.74
CA PRO A 184 8.03 -45.87 7.59
C PRO A 184 7.37 -47.24 7.69
N ALA A 185 6.08 -47.29 7.33
CA ALA A 185 5.31 -48.53 7.27
C ALA A 185 5.93 -49.50 6.26
N ALA A 186 6.16 -50.74 6.70
CA ALA A 186 6.65 -51.82 5.85
C ALA A 186 5.71 -52.01 4.65
N SER A 187 6.24 -51.84 3.44
CA SER A 187 5.53 -52.16 2.21
C SER A 187 5.47 -53.68 2.06
N SER A 188 4.28 -54.26 2.24
CA SER A 188 4.02 -55.65 1.90
C SER A 188 4.12 -55.81 0.38
N GLY A 189 5.24 -56.35 -0.08
CA GLY A 189 5.38 -56.82 -1.46
C GLY A 189 4.38 -57.93 -1.71
N SER A 190 3.48 -57.72 -2.66
CA SER A 190 2.73 -58.79 -3.32
C SER A 190 3.47 -59.13 -4.61
N ASP A 191 4.13 -60.28 -4.62
CA ASP A 191 4.59 -60.94 -5.85
C ASP A 191 3.36 -61.41 -6.66
N PRO A 192 3.29 -61.15 -7.97
CA PRO A 192 2.48 -61.94 -8.87
C PRO A 192 3.31 -63.08 -9.48
N ALA A 193 2.76 -64.29 -9.40
CA ALA A 193 3.12 -65.43 -10.24
C ALA A 193 2.40 -65.35 -11.60
#